data_AF-A0A9Q1DJ06-F1
#
_entry.id   AF-A0A9Q1DJ06-F1
#
_cell.length_a   1.000
_cell.length_b   1.000
_cell.length_c   1.000
_cell.angle_alpha   90.00
_cell.angle_beta   90.00
_cell.angle_gamma   90.00
#
_symmetry.space_group_name_H-M   'P 1'
#
loop_
_entity.id
_entity.type
_entity.pdbx_description
1 polymer ?
#
loop_
_entity_poly.entity_id
_entity_poly.type
_entity_poly.pdbx_seq_one_letter_code
_entity_poly.pdbx_strand_id
1 'polypeptide(L)'
;MTRAVVWLSSLVLGLTWLLPAAVMSTPPGICRPMNTLKESLNFTNRRQYMKHNFPINYTIRVHYEEVFRVHNISRLNRTREPDPPKLEARDLQELWLLINQEVLKKVLRVLPERHPSRKYVSDLENLFRQIEQVFRTELGEWETPERLKDFESLESGTLFRRGKLVKPKALLDNCYRTMHCVFCDCFQCQENFCDVLHWKRGNKRPPKQA
;
A
#
# COMPACT_ATOMS: atom_id res chain seq x y z
N MET A 1 -38.83 48.24 14.25
CA MET A 1 -38.54 47.14 13.31
C MET A 1 -37.04 46.78 13.33
N THR A 2 -36.48 46.41 14.48
CA THR A 2 -35.02 46.16 14.61
C THR A 2 -34.66 44.96 15.49
N ARG A 3 -35.65 44.20 16.01
CA ARG A 3 -35.41 43.02 16.84
C ARG A 3 -35.40 41.69 16.07
N ALA A 4 -35.89 41.67 14.83
CA ALA A 4 -35.99 40.44 14.03
C ALA A 4 -34.70 40.08 13.27
N VAL A 5 -33.78 41.03 13.08
CA VAL A 5 -32.57 40.85 12.27
C VAL A 5 -31.44 40.15 13.05
N VAL A 6 -31.43 40.27 14.38
CA VAL A 6 -30.36 39.73 15.25
C VAL A 6 -30.49 38.21 15.46
N TRP A 7 -31.69 37.64 15.29
CA TRP A 7 -31.91 36.20 15.46
C TRP A 7 -31.57 35.37 14.22
N LEU A 8 -31.48 36.01 13.04
CA LEU A 8 -31.10 35.32 11.80
C LEU A 8 -29.57 35.21 11.63
N SER A 9 -28.79 36.13 12.19
CA SER A 9 -27.32 36.06 12.14
C SER A 9 -26.73 35.03 13.11
N SER A 10 -27.37 34.75 14.25
CA SER A 10 -26.92 33.71 15.19
C SER A 10 -27.22 32.29 14.72
N LEU A 11 -28.21 32.09 13.84
CA LEU A 11 -28.55 30.76 13.31
C LEU A 11 -27.62 30.34 12.15
N VAL A 12 -27.08 31.30 11.40
CA VAL A 12 -26.20 31.05 10.24
C VAL A 12 -24.76 30.74 10.66
N LEU A 13 -24.29 31.30 11.79
CA LEU A 13 -22.95 31.02 12.33
C LEU A 13 -22.86 29.68 13.10
N GLY A 14 -23.99 29.08 13.48
CA GLY A 14 -24.03 27.77 14.13
C GLY A 14 -24.02 26.58 13.17
N LEU A 15 -24.27 26.81 11.87
CA LEU A 15 -24.44 25.74 10.88
C LEU A 15 -23.16 25.39 10.09
N THR A 16 -22.06 26.13 10.28
CA THR A 16 -20.80 25.89 9.56
C THR A 16 -19.83 24.93 10.27
N TRP A 17 -20.20 24.38 11.43
CA TRP A 17 -19.35 23.46 12.22
C TRP A 17 -19.73 21.97 12.11
N LEU A 18 -20.54 21.59 11.12
CA LEU A 18 -20.97 20.20 10.90
C LEU A 18 -20.62 19.69 9.49
N LEU A 19 -19.55 20.21 8.89
CA LEU A 19 -18.88 19.46 7.84
C LEU A 19 -17.74 18.72 8.53
N PRO A 20 -17.82 17.37 8.68
CA PRO A 20 -16.59 16.61 8.84
C PRO A 20 -15.78 16.97 7.60
N ALA A 21 -14.71 17.74 7.77
CA ALA A 21 -13.67 17.75 6.77
C ALA A 21 -13.29 16.28 6.63
N ALA A 22 -13.70 15.65 5.52
CA ALA A 22 -13.24 14.33 5.18
C ALA A 22 -11.73 14.49 5.09
N VAL A 23 -11.03 14.07 6.15
CA VAL A 23 -9.58 14.17 6.23
C VAL A 23 -9.10 13.12 5.24
N MET A 24 -8.99 13.52 3.98
CA MET A 24 -8.47 12.65 2.93
C MET A 24 -7.05 12.31 3.37
N SER A 25 -6.85 11.02 3.64
CA SER A 25 -5.56 10.51 4.06
C SER A 25 -4.64 10.33 2.85
N THR A 26 -5.19 10.42 1.64
CA THR A 26 -4.48 10.42 0.36
C THR A 26 -4.50 11.80 -0.31
N PRO A 27 -3.36 12.28 -0.83
CA PRO A 27 -3.33 13.47 -1.68
C PRO A 27 -4.24 13.33 -2.92
N PRO A 28 -5.02 14.35 -3.30
CA PRO A 28 -6.03 14.22 -4.36
C PRO A 28 -5.42 13.89 -5.74
N GLY A 29 -4.19 14.32 -6.05
CA GLY A 29 -3.60 14.02 -7.35
C GLY A 29 -3.00 12.62 -7.45
N ILE A 30 -2.87 11.88 -6.32
CA ILE A 30 -2.34 10.50 -6.35
C ILE A 30 -3.35 9.48 -6.87
N CYS A 31 -4.65 9.75 -6.77
CA CYS A 31 -5.64 8.74 -7.09
C CYS A 31 -5.68 8.38 -8.59
N ARG A 32 -5.30 9.30 -9.47
CA ARG A 32 -5.19 9.01 -10.91
C ARG A 32 -4.11 7.96 -11.21
N PRO A 33 -2.82 8.18 -10.86
CA PRO A 33 -1.79 7.17 -11.10
C PRO A 33 -2.03 5.87 -10.31
N MET A 34 -2.65 5.93 -9.12
CA MET A 34 -3.06 4.72 -8.38
C MET A 34 -4.12 3.89 -9.12
N ASN A 35 -5.07 4.53 -9.80
CA ASN A 35 -6.03 3.82 -10.65
C ASN A 35 -5.37 3.22 -11.88
N THR A 36 -4.41 3.90 -12.51
CA THR A 36 -3.59 3.31 -13.58
C THR A 36 -2.86 2.06 -13.09
N LEU A 37 -2.22 2.15 -11.93
CA LEU A 37 -1.52 1.00 -11.34
C LEU A 37 -2.49 -0.16 -11.02
N LYS A 38 -3.68 0.13 -10.53
CA LYS A 38 -4.74 -0.86 -10.28
C LYS A 38 -5.08 -1.65 -11.55
N GLU A 39 -5.22 -0.98 -12.68
CA GLU A 39 -5.48 -1.64 -13.96
C GLU A 39 -4.28 -2.47 -14.45
N SER A 40 -3.06 -1.95 -14.32
CA SER A 40 -1.83 -2.70 -14.65
C SER A 40 -1.66 -3.94 -13.77
N LEU A 41 -2.09 -3.87 -12.51
CA LEU A 41 -2.11 -4.97 -11.53
C LEU A 41 -3.41 -5.78 -11.55
N ASN A 42 -4.21 -5.73 -12.62
CA ASN A 42 -5.40 -6.58 -12.70
C ASN A 42 -5.04 -8.09 -12.59
N PHE A 43 -6.04 -8.92 -12.30
CA PHE A 43 -5.82 -10.35 -12.06
C PHE A 43 -5.20 -11.07 -13.27
N THR A 44 -5.65 -10.73 -14.47
CA THR A 44 -5.21 -11.34 -15.73
C THR A 44 -3.72 -11.08 -15.97
N ASN A 45 -3.28 -9.83 -15.86
CA ASN A 45 -1.88 -9.42 -16.04
C ASN A 45 -0.97 -10.10 -15.01
N ARG A 46 -1.33 -10.05 -13.72
CA ARG A 46 -0.55 -10.74 -12.67
C ARG A 46 -0.45 -12.23 -12.92
N ARG A 47 -1.52 -12.86 -13.39
CA ARG A 47 -1.51 -14.31 -13.69
C ARG A 47 -0.66 -14.62 -14.91
N GLN A 48 -0.80 -13.88 -15.99
CA GLN A 48 -0.04 -14.10 -17.22
C GLN A 48 1.45 -13.88 -16.99
N TYR A 49 1.81 -12.65 -16.58
CA TYR A 49 3.20 -12.24 -16.51
C TYR A 49 3.93 -12.82 -15.30
N MET A 50 3.27 -13.08 -14.16
CA MET A 50 3.96 -13.51 -12.94
C MET A 50 3.75 -14.98 -12.57
N LYS A 51 2.97 -15.73 -13.36
CA LYS A 51 2.78 -17.18 -13.16
C LYS A 51 2.95 -17.99 -14.45
N HIS A 52 2.26 -17.65 -15.54
CA HIS A 52 2.35 -18.47 -16.77
C HIS A 52 3.71 -18.34 -17.46
N ASN A 53 4.27 -17.14 -17.47
CA ASN A 53 5.58 -16.87 -18.06
C ASN A 53 6.77 -17.36 -17.22
N PHE A 54 6.52 -17.94 -16.05
CA PHE A 54 7.56 -18.43 -15.15
C PHE A 54 7.54 -19.96 -15.07
N PRO A 55 8.69 -20.62 -14.83
CA PRO A 55 8.73 -22.05 -14.59
C PRO A 55 7.82 -22.47 -13.43
N ILE A 56 7.34 -23.72 -13.49
CA ILE A 56 6.53 -24.29 -12.42
C ILE A 56 7.33 -24.27 -11.11
N ASN A 57 6.72 -23.73 -10.04
CA ASN A 57 7.35 -23.56 -8.73
C ASN A 57 8.58 -22.66 -8.68
N TYR A 58 8.80 -21.83 -9.70
CA TYR A 58 9.82 -20.79 -9.64
C TYR A 58 9.57 -19.84 -8.45
N THR A 59 10.64 -19.52 -7.73
CA THR A 59 10.64 -18.60 -6.60
C THR A 59 11.83 -17.67 -6.69
N ILE A 60 11.65 -16.48 -6.13
CA ILE A 60 12.72 -15.49 -5.99
C ILE A 60 13.03 -15.30 -4.51
N ARG A 61 14.30 -15.03 -4.22
CA ARG A 61 14.76 -14.71 -2.87
C ARG A 61 14.50 -13.23 -2.59
N VAL A 62 13.63 -12.96 -1.63
CA VAL A 62 13.32 -11.63 -1.08
C VAL A 62 13.65 -11.62 0.40
N HIS A 63 13.67 -10.45 1.02
CA HIS A 63 13.76 -10.32 2.46
C HIS A 63 12.39 -10.60 3.10
N TYR A 64 12.36 -10.92 4.39
CA TYR A 64 11.10 -11.27 5.06
C TYR A 64 10.14 -10.09 5.09
N GLU A 65 10.70 -8.90 5.27
CA GLU A 65 10.07 -7.59 5.38
C GLU A 65 9.46 -7.16 4.04
N GLU A 66 10.06 -7.57 2.93
CA GLU A 66 9.53 -7.35 1.56
C GLU A 66 8.26 -8.16 1.26
N VAL A 67 7.90 -9.13 2.12
CA VAL A 67 6.64 -9.87 2.00
C VAL A 67 5.53 -9.12 2.72
N PHE A 68 5.22 -7.93 2.21
CA PHE A 68 4.24 -7.01 2.80
C PHE A 68 2.80 -7.41 2.47
N ARG A 69 2.05 -7.88 3.47
CA ARG A 69 0.68 -8.39 3.34
C ARG A 69 -0.27 -7.57 4.22
N VAL A 70 -1.58 -7.71 4.00
CA VAL A 70 -2.62 -7.03 4.81
C VAL A 70 -2.43 -7.23 6.32
N HIS A 71 -2.03 -8.43 6.78
CA HIS A 71 -1.76 -8.66 8.22
C HIS A 71 -0.60 -7.82 8.77
N ASN A 72 0.36 -7.39 7.94
CA ASN A 72 1.42 -6.47 8.37
C ASN A 72 0.80 -5.11 8.67
N ILE A 73 -0.05 -4.59 7.77
CA ILE A 73 -0.80 -3.34 7.96
C ILE A 73 -1.66 -3.41 9.22
N SER A 74 -2.46 -4.48 9.39
CA SER A 74 -3.30 -4.64 10.59
C SER A 74 -2.47 -4.70 11.88
N ARG A 75 -1.28 -5.30 11.85
CA ARG A 75 -0.37 -5.32 13.01
C ARG A 75 0.17 -3.93 13.31
N LEU A 76 0.66 -3.22 12.30
CA LEU A 76 1.19 -1.87 12.42
C LEU A 76 0.13 -0.88 12.94
N ASN A 77 -1.13 -1.01 12.49
CA ASN A 77 -2.25 -0.18 12.96
C ASN A 77 -2.67 -0.45 14.41
N ARG A 78 -2.43 -1.67 14.91
CA ARG A 78 -2.84 -2.10 16.25
C ARG A 78 -1.77 -1.89 17.31
N THR A 79 -0.55 -1.54 16.92
CA THR A 79 0.52 -1.21 17.86
C THR A 79 0.13 0.06 18.62
N ARG A 80 -0.27 -0.10 19.88
CA ARG A 80 -0.65 0.99 20.81
C ARG A 80 0.49 1.43 21.71
N GLU A 81 1.72 0.97 21.43
CA GLU A 81 2.87 1.36 22.24
C GLU A 81 2.99 2.89 22.24
N PRO A 82 3.16 3.50 23.42
CA PRO A 82 3.22 4.96 23.57
C PRO A 82 4.47 5.57 22.93
N ASP A 83 5.50 4.76 22.69
CA ASP A 83 6.74 5.17 22.02
C ASP A 83 7.31 3.96 21.25
N PRO A 84 7.58 4.06 19.94
CA PRO A 84 7.34 5.21 19.06
C PRO A 84 5.84 5.50 18.79
N PRO A 85 5.49 6.68 18.24
CA PRO A 85 4.11 7.05 17.93
C PRO A 85 3.44 6.08 16.93
N LYS A 86 2.10 6.07 16.97
CA LYS A 86 1.25 5.29 16.06
C LYS A 86 1.53 5.75 14.61
N LEU A 87 1.67 4.79 13.70
CA LEU A 87 1.83 5.10 12.27
C LEU A 87 0.53 5.68 11.71
N GLU A 88 0.68 6.79 10.98
CA GLU A 88 -0.40 7.44 10.26
C GLU A 88 -0.64 6.75 8.91
N ALA A 89 -1.76 7.09 8.25
CA ALA A 89 -2.08 6.53 6.94
C ALA A 89 -0.98 6.81 5.89
N ARG A 90 -0.39 8.01 5.95
CA ARG A 90 0.74 8.44 5.10
C ARG A 90 1.95 7.50 5.23
N ASP A 91 2.31 7.14 6.46
CA ASP A 91 3.45 6.25 6.74
C ASP A 91 3.30 4.88 6.08
N LEU A 92 2.08 4.34 6.11
CA LEU A 92 1.76 3.05 5.53
C LEU A 92 1.75 3.10 4.00
N GLN A 93 1.31 4.21 3.42
CA GLN A 93 1.35 4.45 1.97
C GLN A 93 2.79 4.51 1.47
N GLU A 94 3.64 5.25 2.17
CA GLU A 94 5.06 5.38 1.84
C GLU A 94 5.81 4.05 2.01
N LEU A 95 5.64 3.38 3.15
CA LEU A 95 6.21 2.06 3.39
C LEU A 95 5.79 1.05 2.30
N TRP A 96 4.51 1.08 1.91
CA TRP A 96 4.02 0.26 0.82
C TRP A 96 4.73 0.58 -0.50
N LEU A 97 4.96 1.85 -0.81
CA LEU A 97 5.62 2.27 -2.04
C LEU A 97 7.07 1.78 -2.08
N LEU A 98 7.83 2.06 -1.03
CA LEU A 98 9.24 1.67 -0.88
C LEU A 98 9.44 0.16 -1.03
N ILE A 99 8.66 -0.63 -0.28
CA ILE A 99 8.77 -2.09 -0.33
C ILE A 99 8.48 -2.63 -1.73
N ASN A 100 7.40 -2.15 -2.36
CA ASN A 100 7.00 -2.70 -3.65
C ASN A 100 7.92 -2.25 -4.80
N GLN A 101 8.52 -1.06 -4.71
CA GLN A 101 9.59 -0.64 -5.62
C GLN A 101 10.80 -1.58 -5.54
N GLU A 102 11.29 -1.87 -4.33
CA GLU A 102 12.44 -2.78 -4.15
C GLU A 102 12.13 -4.21 -4.62
N VAL A 103 10.91 -4.69 -4.35
CA VAL A 103 10.42 -5.97 -4.89
C VAL A 103 10.46 -6.00 -6.42
N LEU A 104 9.98 -4.94 -7.09
CA LEU A 104 10.00 -4.86 -8.56
C LEU A 104 11.43 -4.83 -9.10
N LYS A 105 12.34 -4.07 -8.48
CA LYS A 105 13.76 -4.04 -8.84
C LYS A 105 14.37 -5.44 -8.71
N LYS A 106 14.08 -6.18 -7.63
CA LYS A 106 14.55 -7.56 -7.44
C LYS A 106 14.01 -8.54 -8.47
N VAL A 107 12.73 -8.41 -8.83
CA VAL A 107 12.14 -9.19 -9.92
C VAL A 107 12.88 -8.88 -11.23
N LEU A 108 13.11 -7.61 -11.57
CA LEU A 108 13.84 -7.24 -12.79
C LEU A 108 15.27 -7.77 -12.83
N ARG A 109 15.97 -7.82 -11.69
CA ARG A 109 17.34 -8.37 -11.60
C ARG A 109 17.41 -9.85 -11.97
N VAL A 110 16.36 -10.63 -11.70
CA VAL A 110 16.33 -12.08 -12.02
C VAL A 110 15.75 -12.40 -13.40
N LEU A 111 15.12 -11.42 -14.06
CA LEU A 111 14.54 -11.62 -15.38
C LEU A 111 15.58 -11.36 -16.49
N PRO A 112 15.85 -12.31 -17.40
CA PRO A 112 16.67 -12.04 -18.58
C PRO A 112 16.09 -10.92 -19.45
N GLU A 113 16.92 -10.23 -20.23
CA GLU A 113 16.48 -9.12 -21.11
C GLU A 113 15.32 -9.49 -22.04
N ARG A 114 15.37 -10.69 -22.62
CA ARG A 114 14.33 -11.20 -23.54
C ARG A 114 13.16 -11.90 -22.84
N HIS A 115 13.10 -11.87 -21.51
CA HIS A 115 12.02 -12.53 -20.77
C HIS A 115 10.68 -11.84 -21.05
N PRO A 116 9.60 -12.58 -21.38
CA PRO A 116 8.32 -12.00 -21.81
C PRO A 116 7.64 -11.13 -20.73
N SER A 117 7.99 -11.31 -19.47
CA SER A 117 7.48 -10.48 -18.36
C SER A 117 8.36 -9.27 -18.02
N ARG A 118 9.55 -9.12 -18.59
CA ARG A 118 10.49 -8.05 -18.20
C ARG A 118 9.91 -6.68 -18.51
N LYS A 119 9.34 -6.49 -19.70
CA LYS A 119 8.67 -5.23 -20.07
C LYS A 119 7.54 -4.89 -19.10
N TYR A 120 6.65 -5.86 -18.81
CA TYR A 120 5.57 -5.67 -17.85
C TYR A 120 6.05 -5.21 -16.47
N VAL A 121 7.10 -5.85 -15.93
CA VAL A 121 7.65 -5.47 -14.62
C VAL A 121 8.37 -4.12 -14.67
N SER A 122 9.03 -3.79 -15.78
CA SER A 122 9.67 -2.49 -15.98
C SER A 122 8.64 -1.36 -16.08
N ASP A 123 7.53 -1.59 -16.78
CA ASP A 123 6.45 -0.63 -16.90
C ASP A 123 5.79 -0.38 -15.52
N LEU A 124 5.64 -1.43 -14.70
CA LEU A 124 5.21 -1.28 -13.31
C LEU A 124 6.22 -0.46 -12.50
N GLU A 125 7.51 -0.76 -12.56
CA GLU A 125 8.54 -0.03 -11.82
C GLU A 125 8.56 1.46 -12.18
N ASN A 126 8.39 1.79 -13.47
CA ASN A 126 8.23 3.15 -13.95
C ASN A 126 6.96 3.83 -13.40
N LEU A 127 5.82 3.11 -13.33
CA LEU A 127 4.60 3.64 -12.71
C LEU A 127 4.81 3.95 -11.22
N PHE A 128 5.51 3.09 -10.50
CA PHE A 128 5.85 3.33 -9.10
C PHE A 128 6.72 4.57 -8.92
N ARG A 129 7.72 4.80 -9.79
CA ARG A 129 8.52 6.04 -9.75
C ARG A 129 7.69 7.29 -10.00
N GLN A 130 6.73 7.23 -10.93
CA GLN A 130 5.81 8.34 -11.19
C GLN A 130 4.90 8.61 -9.98
N ILE A 131 4.38 7.56 -9.33
CA ILE A 131 3.59 7.68 -8.11
C ILE A 131 4.42 8.33 -6.98
N GLU A 132 5.68 7.90 -6.81
CA GLU A 132 6.59 8.49 -5.82
C GLU A 132 6.84 9.97 -6.06
N GLN A 133 7.06 10.38 -7.30
CA GLN A 133 7.23 11.79 -7.66
C GLN A 133 6.01 12.63 -7.29
N VAL A 134 4.80 12.14 -7.59
CA VAL A 134 3.55 12.81 -7.21
C VAL A 134 3.41 12.86 -5.69
N PHE A 135 3.66 11.75 -4.99
CA PHE A 135 3.57 11.66 -3.53
C PHE A 135 4.49 12.68 -2.84
N ARG A 136 5.76 12.78 -3.28
CA ARG A 136 6.71 13.77 -2.75
C ARG A 136 6.33 15.21 -3.07
N THR A 137 5.83 15.46 -4.28
CA THR A 137 5.44 16.81 -4.71
C THR A 137 4.25 17.35 -3.91
N GLU A 138 3.23 16.52 -3.69
CA GLU A 138 2.01 16.96 -3.00
C GLU A 138 2.16 17.03 -1.47
N LEU A 139 3.09 16.27 -0.89
CA LEU A 139 3.23 16.13 0.55
C LEU A 139 4.50 16.76 1.16
N GLY A 140 5.37 17.34 0.32
CA GLY A 140 6.64 17.94 0.72
C GLY A 140 7.68 16.93 1.24
N GLU A 141 8.84 17.43 1.68
CA GLU A 141 9.83 16.61 2.38
C GLU A 141 9.22 16.02 3.65
N TRP A 142 9.37 14.70 3.81
CA TRP A 142 8.88 13.94 4.95
C TRP A 142 10.06 13.47 5.77
N GLU A 143 9.94 13.57 7.10
CA GLU A 143 10.86 12.88 7.99
C GLU A 143 10.31 11.48 8.26
N THR A 144 10.99 10.47 7.73
CA THR A 144 10.62 9.07 7.92
C THR A 144 10.60 8.74 9.41
N PRO A 145 9.45 8.27 9.97
CA PRO A 145 9.36 7.93 11.38
C PRO A 145 10.46 6.96 11.80
N GLU A 146 10.93 7.03 13.05
CA GLU A 146 12.00 6.14 13.53
C GLU A 146 11.70 4.65 13.36
N ARG A 147 10.43 4.26 13.49
CA ARG A 147 9.96 2.88 13.21
C ARG A 147 10.16 2.44 11.77
N LEU A 148 10.27 3.39 10.85
CA LEU A 148 10.46 3.17 9.42
C LEU A 148 11.93 3.34 8.99
N LYS A 149 12.83 3.88 9.84
CA LYS A 149 14.28 3.96 9.57
C LYS A 149 14.91 2.58 9.40
N ASP A 150 14.37 1.56 10.08
CA ASP A 150 14.75 0.16 9.82
C ASP A 150 14.47 -0.25 8.36
N PHE A 151 13.46 0.33 7.73
CA PHE A 151 13.12 0.12 6.32
C PHE A 151 13.81 1.10 5.37
N GLU A 152 14.44 2.19 5.82
CA GLU A 152 15.35 2.98 4.96
C GLU A 152 16.64 2.21 4.68
N SER A 153 17.10 1.40 5.65
CA SER A 153 18.22 0.49 5.44
C SER A 153 17.93 -0.59 4.38
N LEU A 154 16.70 -0.65 3.86
CA LEU A 154 16.30 -1.48 2.72
C LEU A 154 17.11 -1.12 1.48
N GLU A 155 17.47 0.15 1.32
CA GLU A 155 18.33 0.64 0.24
C GLU A 155 19.81 0.33 0.50
N SER A 156 20.27 0.39 1.76
CA SER A 156 21.65 0.05 2.14
C SER A 156 21.91 -1.46 2.27
N GLY A 157 20.87 -2.30 2.24
CA GLY A 157 20.97 -3.76 2.26
C GLY A 157 21.46 -4.37 3.58
N THR A 158 21.54 -3.58 4.66
CA THR A 158 22.23 -3.96 5.90
C THR A 158 21.33 -4.63 6.96
N LEU A 159 20.00 -4.45 6.93
CA LEU A 159 19.12 -5.06 7.95
C LEU A 159 18.65 -6.49 7.62
N PHE A 160 18.69 -6.93 6.37
CA PHE A 160 18.00 -8.16 5.99
C PHE A 160 18.84 -9.42 6.06
N ARG A 161 19.07 -9.87 7.29
CA ARG A 161 19.82 -11.11 7.57
C ARG A 161 19.10 -12.39 7.12
N ARG A 162 17.78 -12.38 6.90
CA ARG A 162 17.02 -13.58 6.50
C ARG A 162 16.32 -13.40 5.16
N GLY A 163 16.58 -14.33 4.25
CA GLY A 163 15.88 -14.40 2.96
C GLY A 163 14.71 -15.37 3.00
N LYS A 164 13.70 -15.10 2.18
CA LYS A 164 12.51 -15.93 1.99
C LYS A 164 12.30 -16.18 0.50
N LEU A 165 11.97 -17.42 0.16
CA LEU A 165 11.62 -17.80 -1.20
C LEU A 165 10.13 -17.55 -1.44
N VAL A 166 9.81 -16.76 -2.47
CA VAL A 166 8.43 -16.35 -2.76
C VAL A 166 8.17 -16.45 -4.26
N LYS A 167 6.96 -16.90 -4.64
CA LYS A 167 6.53 -16.90 -6.05
C LYS A 167 6.34 -15.46 -6.55
N PRO A 168 6.80 -15.09 -7.75
CA PRO A 168 6.64 -13.73 -8.28
C PRO A 168 5.19 -13.24 -8.26
N LYS A 169 4.23 -14.08 -8.64
CA LYS A 169 2.79 -13.73 -8.55
C LYS A 169 2.35 -13.38 -7.14
N ALA A 170 2.86 -14.06 -6.12
CA ALA A 170 2.46 -13.80 -4.74
C ALA A 170 2.91 -12.42 -4.26
N LEU A 171 4.02 -11.89 -4.79
CA LEU A 171 4.49 -10.54 -4.52
C LEU A 171 3.52 -9.51 -5.10
N LEU A 172 3.17 -9.62 -6.39
CA LEU A 172 2.19 -8.71 -6.98
C LEU A 172 0.77 -8.88 -6.44
N ASP A 173 0.38 -10.08 -6.00
CA ASP A 173 -0.89 -10.29 -5.31
C ASP A 173 -0.93 -9.58 -3.95
N ASN A 174 0.20 -9.57 -3.23
CA ASN A 174 0.32 -8.84 -1.98
C ASN A 174 0.34 -7.33 -2.24
N CYS A 175 1.10 -6.85 -3.22
CA CYS A 175 1.11 -5.47 -3.70
C CYS A 175 -0.32 -4.97 -3.98
N TYR A 176 -1.06 -5.68 -4.84
CA TYR A 176 -2.44 -5.33 -5.19
C TYR A 176 -3.35 -5.27 -3.95
N ARG A 177 -3.31 -6.28 -3.07
CA ARG A 177 -4.21 -6.31 -1.90
C ARG A 177 -3.91 -5.23 -0.87
N THR A 178 -2.63 -4.96 -0.65
CA THR A 178 -2.19 -3.94 0.32
C THR A 178 -2.39 -2.53 -0.23
N MET A 179 -2.30 -2.34 -1.54
CA MET A 179 -2.63 -1.08 -2.22
C MET A 179 -4.07 -0.64 -1.94
N HIS A 180 -5.03 -1.55 -2.11
CA HIS A 180 -6.45 -1.30 -1.79
C HIS A 180 -6.68 -1.01 -0.30
N CYS A 181 -5.72 -1.36 0.57
CA CYS A 181 -5.79 -1.03 1.98
C CYS A 181 -5.28 0.36 2.31
N VAL A 182 -4.10 0.71 1.80
CA VAL A 182 -3.42 1.96 2.18
C VAL A 182 -3.90 3.16 1.35
N PHE A 183 -4.44 2.94 0.14
CA PHE A 183 -5.02 3.98 -0.72
C PHE A 183 -6.52 3.81 -0.89
N CYS A 184 -7.22 3.44 0.19
CA CYS A 184 -8.65 3.11 0.10
C CYS A 184 -9.51 4.27 -0.42
N ASP A 185 -9.16 5.50 -0.03
CA ASP A 185 -9.79 6.75 -0.49
C ASP A 185 -9.84 6.85 -2.03
N CYS A 186 -8.81 6.35 -2.73
CA CYS A 186 -8.74 6.37 -4.19
C CYS A 186 -9.60 5.31 -4.88
N PHE A 187 -10.08 4.30 -4.14
CA PHE A 187 -10.79 3.14 -4.68
C PHE A 187 -12.21 2.96 -4.13
N GLN A 188 -12.66 3.84 -3.23
CA GLN A 188 -14.00 3.80 -2.62
C GLN A 188 -14.28 2.46 -1.92
N CYS A 189 -13.33 1.92 -1.15
CA CYS A 189 -13.60 0.67 -0.44
C CYS A 189 -14.58 0.88 0.71
N GLN A 190 -15.35 -0.18 1.03
CA GLN A 190 -16.07 -0.25 2.29
C GLN A 190 -15.06 -0.17 3.45
N GLU A 191 -15.42 0.55 4.52
CA GLU A 191 -14.58 0.87 5.69
C GLU A 191 -13.84 -0.34 6.30
N ASN A 192 -14.33 -1.56 6.08
CA ASN A 192 -13.76 -2.80 6.60
C ASN A 192 -12.93 -3.61 5.58
N PHE A 193 -12.57 -3.08 4.41
CA PHE A 193 -11.92 -3.89 3.36
C PHE A 193 -10.65 -4.62 3.84
N CYS A 194 -9.82 -3.96 4.64
CA CYS A 194 -8.60 -4.55 5.20
C CYS A 194 -8.88 -5.60 6.27
N ASP A 195 -9.87 -5.35 7.13
CA ASP A 195 -10.27 -6.28 8.17
C ASP A 195 -10.99 -7.51 7.60
N VAL A 196 -11.79 -7.33 6.53
CA VAL A 196 -12.47 -8.41 5.80
C VAL A 196 -11.47 -9.29 5.05
N LEU A 197 -10.44 -8.70 4.41
CA LEU A 197 -9.36 -9.46 3.79
C LEU A 197 -8.50 -10.21 4.82
N HIS A 198 -8.36 -9.67 6.03
CA HIS A 198 -7.73 -10.36 7.16
C HIS A 198 -8.58 -11.57 7.60
N TRP A 199 -9.91 -11.40 7.75
CA TRP A 199 -10.85 -12.45 8.17
C TRP A 199 -10.92 -13.64 7.20
N LYS A 200 -11.00 -13.40 5.88
CA LYS A 200 -11.05 -14.48 4.86
C LYS A 200 -9.81 -15.38 4.85
N ARG A 201 -8.69 -14.97 5.45
CA ARG A 201 -7.48 -15.78 5.61
C ARG A 201 -7.45 -16.60 6.91
N GLY A 202 -8.10 -16.15 7.98
CA GLY A 202 -8.17 -16.86 9.27
C GLY A 202 -9.02 -18.13 9.23
N ASN A 203 -10.04 -18.17 8.36
CA ASN A 203 -10.99 -19.29 8.27
C ASN A 203 -10.53 -20.48 7.40
N LYS A 204 -9.23 -20.73 7.26
CA LYS A 204 -8.75 -21.96 6.62
C LYS A 204 -8.72 -23.13 7.61
N ARG A 205 -9.92 -23.71 7.77
CA ARG A 205 -10.32 -24.98 8.43
C ARG A 205 -10.26 -24.99 9.96
N PRO A 206 -11.35 -25.39 10.66
CA PRO A 206 -11.24 -25.81 12.05
C PRO A 206 -10.33 -27.05 12.13
N PRO A 207 -9.62 -27.26 13.25
CA PRO A 207 -8.89 -28.50 13.47
C PRO A 207 -9.86 -29.67 13.30
N LYS A 208 -9.45 -30.69 12.54
CA LYS A 208 -10.18 -31.95 12.51
C LYS A 208 -10.19 -32.48 13.95
N GLN A 209 -11.37 -32.57 14.54
CA GLN A 209 -11.55 -33.32 15.78
C GLN A 209 -11.13 -34.77 15.49
N ALA A 210 -10.19 -35.26 16.30
CA ALA A 210 -9.78 -36.66 16.35
C ALA A 210 -10.84 -37.47 17.09
#